data_AF-A0A0U1BBP3-F1
#
_entry.id   AF-A0A0U1BBP3-F1
#
_cell.length_a   1.000
_cell.length_b   1.000
_cell.length_c   1.000
_cell.angle_alpha   90.00
_cell.angle_beta   90.00
_cell.angle_gamma   90.00
#
_symmetry.space_group_name_H-M   'P 1'
#
loop_
_entity.id
_entity.type
_entity.pdbx_description
1 polymer ?
#
loop_
_entity_poly.entity_id
_entity_poly.type
_entity_poly.pdbx_seq_one_letter_code
_entity_poly.pdbx_strand_id
1 'polypeptide(L)'
;MTAPTEPVQDAIKAAMLVAKDVAEGRLDPAALDAAVVAECRELFAFVSGPGDPLWDIHVEVARQVLALDGIPVDELAEWLAVTRRAQGVEAPADSWMARVLEQLADEDDEAEPV
;
A
#
# COMPACT_ATOMS: atom_id res chain seq x y z
N MET A 1 18.55 -35.63 -23.17
CA MET A 1 17.57 -36.65 -22.76
C MET A 1 17.31 -36.43 -21.28
N THR A 2 16.36 -35.56 -20.96
CA THR A 2 16.04 -35.20 -19.56
C THR A 2 15.23 -36.36 -18.98
N ALA A 3 15.69 -36.95 -17.87
CA ALA A 3 14.99 -38.03 -17.20
C ALA A 3 13.54 -37.61 -16.86
N PRO A 4 12.56 -38.53 -16.90
CA PRO A 4 11.22 -38.22 -16.46
C PRO A 4 11.27 -37.80 -14.99
N THR A 5 10.84 -36.57 -14.71
CA THR A 5 10.61 -36.10 -13.36
C THR A 5 9.54 -36.98 -12.72
N GLU A 6 9.79 -37.47 -11.52
CA GLU A 6 8.75 -38.01 -10.63
C GLU A 6 8.46 -36.92 -9.59
N PRO A 7 7.53 -35.99 -9.88
CA PRO A 7 7.29 -34.82 -9.02
C PRO A 7 7.05 -35.18 -7.55
N VAL A 8 6.43 -36.33 -7.31
CA VAL A 8 6.17 -36.85 -5.95
C VAL A 8 7.47 -37.21 -5.24
N GLN A 9 8.39 -37.92 -5.91
CA GLN A 9 9.68 -38.28 -5.31
C GLN A 9 10.55 -37.05 -5.06
N ASP A 10 10.51 -36.08 -5.97
CA ASP A 10 11.27 -34.84 -5.81
C ASP A 10 10.72 -33.98 -4.66
N ALA A 11 9.40 -33.89 -4.52
CA ALA A 11 8.77 -33.22 -3.38
C ALA A 11 9.11 -33.90 -2.04
N ILE A 12 9.10 -35.24 -1.99
CA ILE A 12 9.49 -35.99 -0.79
C ILE A 12 10.96 -35.73 -0.43
N LYS A 13 11.87 -35.77 -1.42
CA LYS A 13 13.30 -35.47 -1.20
C LYS A 13 13.50 -34.05 -0.70
N ALA A 14 12.80 -33.07 -1.30
CA ALA A 14 12.87 -31.68 -0.88
C ALA A 14 12.41 -31.51 0.58
N ALA A 15 11.27 -32.12 0.97
CA ALA A 15 10.79 -32.09 2.34
C ALA A 15 11.78 -32.73 3.34
N MET A 16 12.39 -33.85 2.98
CA MET A 16 13.40 -34.52 3.81
C MET A 16 14.68 -33.70 3.95
N LEU A 17 15.09 -32.97 2.90
CA LEU A 17 16.22 -32.05 2.97
C LEU A 17 15.94 -30.89 3.92
N VAL A 18 14.75 -30.27 3.84
CA VAL A 18 14.34 -29.22 4.77
C VAL A 18 14.35 -29.74 6.22
N ALA A 19 13.79 -30.93 6.47
CA ALA A 19 13.79 -31.54 7.80
C ALA A 19 15.22 -31.79 8.32
N LYS A 20 16.12 -32.24 7.44
CA LYS A 20 17.54 -32.42 7.77
C LYS A 20 18.21 -31.09 8.10
N ASP A 21 17.96 -30.05 7.32
CA ASP A 21 18.56 -28.72 7.50
C ASP A 21 18.11 -28.09 8.83
N VAL A 22 16.86 -28.30 9.23
CA VAL A 22 16.36 -27.90 10.57
C VAL A 22 17.04 -28.70 11.67
N ALA A 23 17.11 -30.02 11.55
CA ALA A 23 17.72 -30.88 12.57
C ALA A 23 19.22 -30.60 12.78
N GLU A 24 19.92 -30.21 11.72
CA GLU A 24 21.34 -29.83 11.75
C GLU A 24 21.57 -28.36 12.12
N GLY A 25 20.51 -27.58 12.37
CA GLY A 25 20.60 -26.15 12.70
C GLY A 25 21.07 -25.25 11.56
N ARG A 26 21.04 -25.76 10.31
CA ARG A 26 21.34 -25.00 9.09
C ARG A 26 20.16 -24.14 8.62
N LEU A 27 18.96 -24.50 9.05
CA LEU A 27 17.73 -23.73 8.88
C LEU A 27 17.08 -23.51 10.24
N ASP A 28 16.87 -22.25 10.62
CA ASP A 28 16.12 -21.90 11.82
C ASP A 28 14.67 -21.55 11.44
N PRO A 29 13.67 -22.38 11.81
CA PRO A 29 12.28 -22.10 11.52
C PRO A 29 11.77 -20.80 12.14
N ALA A 30 12.34 -20.38 13.28
CA ALA A 30 11.95 -19.13 13.92
C ALA A 30 12.43 -17.90 13.13
N ALA A 31 13.43 -18.07 12.26
CA ALA A 31 13.97 -17.01 11.41
C ALA A 31 13.31 -16.94 10.02
N LEU A 32 12.51 -17.95 9.62
CA LEU A 32 11.88 -18.00 8.30
C LEU A 32 10.96 -16.80 8.05
N ASP A 33 10.15 -16.41 9.04
CA ASP A 33 9.24 -15.27 8.88
C ASP A 33 10.02 -13.96 8.61
N ALA A 34 11.14 -13.76 9.30
CA ALA A 34 12.00 -12.60 9.07
C ALA A 34 12.64 -12.63 7.68
N ALA A 35 13.06 -13.80 7.20
CA ALA A 35 13.60 -13.98 5.86
C ALA A 35 12.55 -13.69 4.78
N VAL A 36 11.32 -14.18 4.95
CA VAL A 36 10.21 -13.91 4.02
C VAL A 36 9.89 -12.42 3.99
N VAL A 37 9.83 -11.75 5.15
CA VAL A 37 9.60 -10.30 5.19
C VAL A 37 10.71 -9.52 4.49
N ALA A 38 11.97 -9.95 4.62
CA ALA A 38 13.09 -9.33 3.92
C ALA A 38 12.96 -9.47 2.39
N GLU A 39 12.70 -10.67 1.90
CA GLU A 39 12.49 -10.95 0.48
C GLU A 39 11.28 -10.18 -0.07
N CYS A 40 10.15 -10.17 0.65
CA CYS A 40 8.98 -9.38 0.27
C CYS A 40 9.30 -7.88 0.23
N ARG A 41 10.16 -7.38 1.12
CA ARG A 41 10.56 -5.97 1.08
C ARG A 41 11.37 -5.67 -0.18
N GLU A 42 12.27 -6.56 -0.59
CA GLU A 42 13.07 -6.37 -1.80
C GLU A 42 12.22 -6.45 -3.07
N LEU A 43 11.30 -7.42 -3.14
CA LEU A 43 10.54 -7.73 -4.35
C LEU A 43 9.23 -6.93 -4.49
N PHE A 44 8.62 -6.51 -3.38
CA PHE A 44 7.26 -5.98 -3.36
C PHE A 44 7.11 -4.62 -2.67
N ALA A 45 8.06 -4.17 -1.84
CA ALA A 45 7.85 -2.90 -1.11
C ALA A 45 8.13 -1.64 -1.96
N PHE A 46 8.75 -1.78 -3.14
CA PHE A 46 9.07 -0.65 -4.01
C PHE A 46 8.04 -0.52 -5.13
N VAL A 47 7.33 0.60 -5.15
CA VAL A 47 6.30 0.89 -6.16
C VAL A 47 6.84 1.93 -7.14
N SER A 48 7.01 1.55 -8.41
CA SER A 48 7.60 2.44 -9.43
C SER A 48 6.59 3.24 -10.27
N GLY A 49 5.28 3.00 -10.06
CA GLY A 49 4.18 3.68 -10.77
C GLY A 49 3.45 2.76 -11.76
N PRO A 50 2.57 3.29 -12.62
CA PRO A 50 1.70 2.47 -13.49
C PRO A 50 2.41 1.56 -14.51
N GLY A 51 3.72 1.76 -14.75
CA GLY A 51 4.52 0.88 -15.60
C GLY A 51 5.11 -0.33 -14.85
N ASP A 52 4.91 -0.41 -13.54
CA ASP A 52 5.37 -1.51 -12.70
C ASP A 52 4.60 -2.80 -13.02
N PRO A 53 5.28 -3.93 -13.29
CA PRO A 53 4.60 -5.21 -13.49
C PRO A 53 3.74 -5.67 -12.30
N LEU A 54 4.02 -5.17 -11.09
CA LEU A 54 3.25 -5.48 -9.88
C LEU A 54 2.17 -4.44 -9.54
N TRP A 55 1.98 -3.43 -10.40
CA TRP A 55 1.11 -2.28 -10.13
C TRP A 55 -0.30 -2.66 -9.67
N ASP A 56 -0.96 -3.57 -10.37
CA ASP A 56 -2.33 -3.96 -10.05
C ASP A 56 -2.43 -4.58 -8.64
N ILE A 57 -1.44 -5.40 -8.26
CA ILE A 57 -1.38 -6.01 -6.91
C ILE A 57 -1.09 -4.93 -5.85
N HIS A 58 -0.21 -3.96 -6.13
CA HIS A 58 0.01 -2.85 -5.20
C HIS A 58 -1.27 -2.04 -4.94
N VAL A 59 -2.05 -1.77 -5.99
CA VAL A 59 -3.33 -1.06 -5.86
C VAL A 59 -4.32 -1.87 -5.03
N GLU A 60 -4.42 -3.18 -5.25
CA GLU A 60 -5.28 -4.06 -4.47
C GLU A 60 -4.88 -4.11 -2.99
N VAL A 61 -3.59 -4.24 -2.69
CA VAL A 61 -3.08 -4.23 -1.32
C VAL A 61 -3.32 -2.88 -0.66
N ALA A 62 -3.04 -1.77 -1.35
CA ALA A 62 -3.27 -0.42 -0.83
C ALA A 62 -4.75 -0.21 -0.46
N ARG A 63 -5.69 -0.66 -1.30
CA ARG A 63 -7.13 -0.60 -1.00
C ARG A 63 -7.49 -1.38 0.27
N GLN A 64 -6.93 -2.56 0.45
CA GLN A 64 -7.15 -3.38 1.65
C GLN A 64 -6.58 -2.72 2.90
N VAL A 65 -5.37 -2.16 2.82
CA VAL A 65 -4.74 -1.42 3.92
C VAL A 65 -5.61 -0.23 4.33
N LEU A 66 -6.09 0.56 3.37
CA LEU A 66 -6.99 1.68 3.63
C LEU A 66 -8.33 1.23 4.24
N ALA A 67 -8.89 0.10 3.80
CA ALA A 67 -10.14 -0.43 4.33
C ALA A 67 -10.03 -0.93 5.78
N LEU A 68 -8.80 -1.16 6.27
CA LEU A 68 -8.50 -1.59 7.63
C LEU A 68 -7.89 -0.46 8.47
N ASP A 69 -8.07 0.80 8.06
CA ASP A 69 -7.53 2.00 8.74
C ASP A 69 -6.00 1.94 8.93
N GLY A 70 -5.28 1.31 7.99
CA GLY A 70 -3.84 1.09 8.10
C GLY A 70 -2.97 2.34 7.93
N ILE A 71 -3.56 3.47 7.52
CA ILE A 71 -2.93 4.80 7.50
C ILE A 71 -3.78 5.74 8.35
N PRO A 72 -3.20 6.50 9.29
CA PRO A 72 -3.95 7.48 10.07
C PRO A 72 -4.72 8.46 9.18
N VAL A 73 -5.93 8.82 9.58
CA VAL A 73 -6.83 9.65 8.76
C VAL A 73 -6.22 11.01 8.40
N ASP A 74 -5.48 11.62 9.32
CA ASP A 74 -4.84 12.93 9.11
C ASP A 74 -3.73 12.82 8.07
N GLU A 75 -2.90 11.77 8.15
CA GLU A 75 -1.86 11.49 7.16
C GLU A 75 -2.48 11.23 5.77
N LEU A 76 -3.56 10.46 5.69
CA LEU A 76 -4.26 10.22 4.43
C LEU A 76 -4.84 11.52 3.84
N ALA A 77 -5.36 12.42 4.68
CA ALA A 77 -5.88 13.71 4.25
C ALA A 77 -4.78 14.61 3.66
N GLU A 78 -3.58 14.61 4.26
CA GLU A 78 -2.41 15.32 3.73
C GLU A 78 -2.00 14.79 2.36
N TRP A 79 -1.90 13.47 2.21
CA TRP A 79 -1.57 12.85 0.92
C TRP A 79 -2.60 13.17 -0.17
N LEU A 80 -3.88 13.14 0.17
CA LEU A 80 -4.94 13.53 -0.76
C LEU A 80 -4.80 15.00 -1.21
N ALA A 81 -4.46 15.91 -0.29
CA ALA A 81 -4.21 17.32 -0.61
C ALA A 81 -3.01 17.48 -1.55
N VAL A 82 -1.92 16.76 -1.31
CA VAL A 82 -0.74 16.73 -2.19
C VAL A 82 -1.11 16.22 -3.58
N THR A 83 -1.86 15.12 -3.68
CA THR A 83 -2.28 14.55 -4.97
C THR A 83 -3.18 15.51 -5.74
N ARG A 84 -4.19 16.11 -5.08
CA ARG A 84 -5.07 17.10 -5.71
C ARG A 84 -4.30 18.29 -6.28
N ARG A 85 -3.37 18.84 -5.48
CA ARG A 85 -2.50 19.93 -5.92
C ARG A 85 -1.65 19.53 -7.13
N ALA A 86 -1.06 18.34 -7.12
CA ALA A 86 -0.25 17.83 -8.24
C ALA A 86 -1.07 17.65 -9.52
N GLN A 87 -2.35 17.30 -9.39
CA GLN A 87 -3.29 17.14 -10.52
C GLN A 87 -3.94 18.46 -10.94
N GLY A 88 -3.64 19.58 -10.28
CA GLY A 88 -4.32 20.85 -10.53
C GLY A 88 -5.82 20.83 -10.17
N VAL A 89 -6.24 19.87 -9.34
CA VAL A 89 -7.60 19.79 -8.83
C VAL A 89 -7.70 20.72 -7.62
N GLU A 90 -8.31 21.88 -7.81
CA GLU A 90 -8.68 22.75 -6.70
C GLU A 90 -9.71 22.06 -5.81
N ALA A 91 -9.66 22.32 -4.50
CA ALA A 91 -10.67 21.81 -3.58
C ALA A 91 -12.05 22.27 -4.09
N PRO A 92 -13.09 21.41 -4.07
CA PRO A 92 -14.38 21.75 -4.64
C PRO A 92 -14.88 23.08 -4.08
N ALA A 93 -15.17 24.03 -4.98
CA ALA A 93 -15.67 25.36 -4.66
C ALA A 93 -16.97 25.31 -3.83
N ASP A 94 -17.71 24.20 -3.86
CA ASP A 94 -18.91 23.95 -3.06
C ASP A 94 -18.61 23.29 -1.69
N SER A 95 -17.44 23.55 -1.11
CA SER A 95 -17.19 23.12 0.27
C SER A 95 -18.09 23.89 1.23
N TRP A 96 -18.48 23.25 2.35
CA TRP A 96 -19.23 23.94 3.39
C TRP A 96 -18.48 25.20 3.90
N MET A 97 -17.14 25.20 3.87
CA MET A 97 -16.31 26.37 4.19
C MET A 97 -16.46 27.49 3.16
N ALA A 98 -16.55 27.16 1.87
CA ALA A 98 -16.76 28.17 0.83
C ALA A 98 -18.14 28.84 0.97
N ARG A 99 -19.19 28.07 1.30
CA ARG A 99 -20.52 28.62 1.63
C ARG A 99 -20.49 29.54 2.85
N VAL A 100 -19.73 29.18 3.88
CA VAL A 100 -19.58 30.02 5.07
C VAL A 100 -18.83 31.32 4.76
N LEU A 101 -17.79 31.26 3.93
CA LEU A 101 -17.05 32.46 3.51
C LEU A 101 -17.89 33.39 2.62
N GLU A 102 -18.74 32.83 1.76
CA GLU A 102 -19.69 33.58 0.93
C GLU A 102 -20.77 34.26 1.79
N GLN A 103 -21.33 33.54 2.77
CA GLN A 103 -22.27 34.10 3.75
C GLN A 103 -21.66 35.28 4.52
N LEU A 104 -20.39 35.17 4.95
CA LEU A 104 -19.70 36.25 5.65
C LEU A 104 -19.40 37.46 4.74
N ALA A 105 -19.10 37.21 3.46
CA ALA A 105 -18.89 38.29 2.49
C ALA A 105 -20.18 39.05 2.18
N ASP A 106 -21.32 38.35 2.07
CA ASP A 106 -22.63 38.96 1.88
C ASP A 106 -23.10 39.75 3.12
N GLU A 107 -22.76 39.29 4.34
CA GLU A 107 -23.07 39.99 5.60
C GLU A 107 -22.27 41.30 5.77
N ASP A 108 -21.05 41.38 5.22
CA ASP A 108 -20.23 42.59 5.23
C ASP A 108 -20.72 43.65 4.20
N ASP A 109 -21.30 43.24 3.07
CA ASP A 109 -21.85 44.14 2.04
C ASP A 109 -23.22 44.75 2.43
N GLU A 110 -24.00 44.11 3.31
CA GLU A 110 -25.25 44.67 3.86
C GLU A 110 -25.02 45.71 4.97
N ALA A 111 -23.77 45.91 5.42
CA ALA A 111 -23.41 46.78 6.53
C ALA A 111 -22.99 48.22 6.14
N GLU A 112 -23.35 48.73 4.96
CA GLU A 112 -23.26 50.17 4.66
C GLU A 112 -24.62 50.88 4.71
N PRO A 113 -24.91 51.61 5.82
CA PRO A 113 -25.82 52.74 5.76
C PRO A 113 -25.15 54.01 6.30
N VAL A 114 -24.73 54.93 5.42
CA VAL A 114 -24.73 56.38 5.70
C VAL A 114 -25.01 57.19 4.43
#